data_AF-A0A1U7SQX0-F1
#
_entry.id   AF-A0A1U7SQX0-F1
#
_cell.length_a   1.000
_cell.length_b   1.000
_cell.length_c   1.000
_cell.angle_alpha   90.00
_cell.angle_beta   90.00
_cell.angle_gamma   90.00
#
_symmetry.space_group_name_H-M   'P 1'
#
loop_
_entity.id
_entity.type
_entity.pdbx_description
1 polymer ?
#
loop_
_entity_poly.entity_id
_entity_poly.type
_entity_poly.pdbx_seq_one_letter_code
_entity_poly.pdbx_strand_id
1 'polypeptide(L)'
;MEGMGLVAQLHRSTICPMCRDRFKDPVLLDCDHSYCRACITGFWARDGARVLSCPQCHRVFEKKNLRTHVKLAVEVKIAQNLSAKTAQDPLTPKCRRGRRGCLPVSVIPERKDIGKICSC
;
A
#
# COMPACT_ATOMS: atom_id res chain seq x y z
N MET A 1 13.52 -17.86 5.89
CA MET A 1 13.20 -16.54 5.32
C MET A 1 11.85 -16.67 4.64
N GLU A 2 10.76 -16.49 5.39
CA GLU A 2 9.41 -16.66 4.85
C GLU A 2 9.17 -15.59 3.78
N GLY A 3 8.93 -16.06 2.55
CA GLY A 3 8.80 -15.23 1.38
C GLY A 3 7.65 -14.24 1.58
N MET A 4 7.96 -12.96 1.49
CA MET A 4 6.94 -11.92 1.51
C MET A 4 5.97 -12.18 0.35
N GLY A 5 4.68 -12.36 0.65
CA GLY A 5 3.67 -12.62 -0.37
C GLY A 5 3.64 -11.54 -1.46
N LEU A 6 3.26 -11.91 -2.69
CA LEU A 6 3.30 -11.05 -3.87
C LEU A 6 2.57 -9.70 -3.65
N VAL A 7 1.47 -9.70 -2.91
CA VAL A 7 0.71 -8.49 -2.55
C VAL A 7 1.53 -7.55 -1.66
N ALA A 8 2.30 -8.09 -0.71
CA ALA A 8 3.16 -7.30 0.19
C ALA A 8 4.40 -6.73 -0.55
N GLN A 9 4.88 -7.42 -1.59
CA GLN A 9 5.92 -6.90 -2.46
C GLN A 9 5.40 -5.75 -3.33
N LEU A 10 4.24 -5.93 -3.96
CA LEU A 10 3.57 -4.86 -4.72
C LEU A 10 3.24 -3.66 -3.83
N HIS A 11 2.75 -3.89 -2.61
CA HIS A 11 2.47 -2.79 -1.69
C HIS A 11 3.72 -1.94 -1.45
N ARG A 12 4.88 -2.56 -1.20
CA ARG A 12 6.14 -1.85 -1.00
C ARG A 12 6.63 -1.09 -2.22
N SER A 13 6.47 -1.63 -3.43
CA SER A 13 6.85 -0.91 -4.66
C SER A 13 5.97 0.30 -4.94
N THR A 14 4.78 0.37 -4.32
CA THR A 14 3.85 1.49 -4.47
C THR A 14 3.98 2.60 -3.41
N ILE A 15 5.02 2.56 -2.58
CA ILE A 15 5.29 3.59 -1.56
C ILE A 15 6.33 4.59 -2.05
N CYS A 16 6.00 5.87 -1.92
CA CYS A 16 6.92 6.98 -2.17
C CYS A 16 8.02 7.01 -1.12
N PRO A 17 9.32 6.99 -1.50
CA PRO A 17 10.42 7.00 -0.53
C PRO A 17 10.52 8.33 0.25
N MET A 18 9.94 9.42 -0.26
CA MET A 18 10.01 10.74 0.37
C MET A 18 8.95 10.94 1.46
N CYS A 19 7.68 10.62 1.17
CA CYS A 19 6.59 10.79 2.14
C CYS A 19 6.21 9.50 2.87
N ARG A 20 6.81 8.36 2.49
CA ARG A 20 6.55 7.03 3.07
C ARG A 20 5.08 6.62 3.03
N ASP A 21 4.33 7.17 2.08
CA ASP A 21 2.93 6.87 1.79
C ASP A 21 2.80 6.45 0.32
N ARG A 22 1.64 5.95 -0.09
CA ARG A 22 1.36 5.57 -1.47
C ARG A 22 1.59 6.73 -2.42
N PHE A 23 2.11 6.43 -3.62
CA PHE A 23 2.30 7.46 -4.63
C PHE A 23 1.01 8.18 -4.99
N LYS A 24 1.06 9.51 -4.97
CA LYS A 24 0.04 10.43 -5.49
C LYS A 24 0.67 11.18 -6.67
N ASP A 25 0.12 10.99 -7.86
CA ASP A 25 0.67 11.48 -9.12
C ASP A 25 2.18 11.17 -9.26
N PRO A 26 2.56 9.88 -9.39
CA PRO A 26 3.96 9.50 -9.47
C PRO A 26 4.62 10.11 -10.71
N VAL A 27 5.74 10.77 -10.50
CA VAL A 27 6.62 11.30 -11.54
C VAL A 27 7.96 10.60 -11.51
N LEU A 28 8.50 10.36 -12.69
CA LEU A 28 9.79 9.73 -12.96
C LEU A 28 10.81 10.82 -13.32
N LEU A 29 11.95 10.78 -12.62
CA LEU A 29 13.14 11.56 -12.97
C LEU A 29 13.95 10.85 -14.08
N ASP A 30 14.87 11.56 -14.71
CA ASP A 30 15.78 10.98 -15.73
C ASP A 30 16.82 10.00 -15.14
N CYS A 31 16.85 9.83 -13.81
CA CYS A 31 17.61 8.79 -13.13
C CYS A 31 16.76 7.56 -12.77
N ASP A 32 15.55 7.44 -13.32
CA ASP A 32 14.59 6.37 -13.08
C ASP A 32 14.05 6.23 -11.64
N HIS A 33 14.27 7.23 -10.78
CA HIS A 33 13.63 7.30 -9.46
C HIS A 33 12.27 7.98 -9.55
N SER A 34 11.29 7.40 -8.84
CA SER A 34 9.92 7.91 -8.80
C SER A 34 9.58 8.55 -7.45
N TYR A 35 8.81 9.64 -7.49
CA TYR A 35 8.30 10.36 -6.33
C TYR A 35 6.87 10.83 -6.57
N CYS A 36 6.11 11.15 -5.53
CA CYS A 36 4.89 11.96 -5.72
C CYS A 36 5.30 13.32 -6.32
N ARG A 37 4.50 13.84 -7.26
CA ARG A 37 4.75 15.16 -7.87
C ARG A 37 4.98 16.23 -6.80
N ALA A 38 4.08 16.33 -5.83
CA ALA A 38 4.17 17.30 -4.74
C ALA A 38 5.45 17.14 -3.90
N CYS A 39 5.90 15.91 -3.66
CA CYS A 39 7.10 15.64 -2.87
C CYS A 39 8.35 16.17 -3.56
N ILE A 40 8.57 15.82 -4.84
CA ILE A 40 9.77 16.26 -5.55
C ILE A 40 9.74 17.75 -5.89
N THR A 41 8.57 18.31 -6.21
CA THR A 41 8.47 19.76 -6.42
C THR A 41 8.67 20.53 -5.12
N GLY A 42 8.16 20.02 -4.01
CA GLY A 42 8.38 20.61 -2.69
C GLY A 42 9.84 20.54 -2.25
N PHE A 43 10.55 19.44 -2.57
CA PHE A 43 11.98 19.31 -2.32
C PHE A 43 12.79 20.36 -3.06
N TRP A 44 12.55 20.57 -4.37
CA TRP A 44 13.24 21.61 -5.15
C TRP A 44 12.80 23.04 -4.84
N ALA A 45 11.61 23.24 -4.26
CA ALA A 45 11.13 24.56 -3.87
C ALA A 45 11.72 25.05 -2.54
N ARG A 46 12.22 24.14 -1.69
CA ARG A 46 12.87 24.52 -0.43
C ARG A 46 14.21 25.22 -0.72
N ASP A 47 14.48 26.26 0.06
CA ASP A 47 15.75 27.02 0.09
C ASP A 47 16.19 27.66 -1.24
N GLY A 48 15.25 27.88 -2.16
CA GLY A 48 15.57 28.47 -3.47
C GLY A 48 16.57 27.63 -4.26
N ALA A 49 16.51 26.29 -4.07
CA ALA A 49 17.47 25.34 -4.64
C ALA A 49 17.67 25.60 -6.14
N ARG A 50 18.84 26.18 -6.47
CA ARG A 50 19.29 26.36 -7.86
C ARG A 50 19.62 25.04 -8.54
N VAL A 51 19.64 23.94 -7.78
CA VAL A 51 20.09 22.63 -8.21
C VAL A 51 18.92 21.66 -8.15
N LEU A 52 18.52 21.16 -9.32
CA LEU A 52 17.54 20.08 -9.43
C LEU A 52 18.28 18.76 -9.21
N SER A 53 18.23 18.20 -8.00
CA SER A 53 18.89 16.92 -7.69
C SER A 53 17.88 15.82 -7.32
N CYS A 54 18.26 14.56 -7.56
CA CYS A 54 17.53 13.40 -7.09
C CYS A 54 17.82 13.15 -5.60
N PRO A 55 16.81 13.04 -4.71
CA PRO A 55 17.02 12.75 -3.29
C PRO A 55 17.65 11.38 -2.98
N GLN A 56 17.65 10.43 -3.93
CA GLN A 56 18.09 9.05 -3.69
C GLN A 56 19.47 8.74 -4.26
N CYS A 57 19.79 9.22 -5.47
CA CYS A 57 21.09 8.99 -6.09
C CYS A 57 21.91 10.26 -6.31
N HIS A 58 21.37 11.42 -5.90
CA HIS A 58 22.06 12.71 -5.91
C HIS A 58 22.46 13.19 -7.32
N ARG A 59 21.97 12.52 -8.37
CA ARG A 59 22.14 12.98 -9.76
C ARG A 59 21.50 14.37 -9.91
N VAL A 60 22.28 15.29 -10.47
CA VAL A 60 21.84 16.65 -10.79
C VAL A 60 21.28 16.69 -12.21
N PHE A 61 20.23 17.48 -12.41
CA PHE A 61 19.56 17.69 -13.68
C PHE A 61 19.66 19.18 -14.06
N GLU A 62 19.90 19.44 -15.34
CA GLU A 62 19.96 20.82 -15.86
C GLU A 62 18.57 21.44 -16.05
N LYS A 63 17.56 20.59 -16.30
CA LYS A 63 16.17 21.01 -16.55
C LYS A 63 15.20 20.20 -15.72
N LYS A 64 14.07 20.83 -15.39
CA LYS A 64 12.97 20.19 -14.64
C LYS A 64 12.15 19.28 -15.55
N ASN A 65 12.70 18.11 -15.87
CA ASN A 65 12.01 17.10 -16.65
C ASN A 65 11.30 16.10 -15.72
N LEU A 66 10.00 16.27 -15.54
CA LEU A 66 9.16 15.36 -14.74
C LEU A 66 8.20 14.62 -15.68
N ARG A 67 8.45 13.33 -15.90
CA ARG A 67 7.58 12.48 -16.72
C ARG A 67 6.58 11.76 -15.82
N THR A 68 5.31 11.69 -16.20
CA THR A 68 4.33 10.91 -15.43
C THR A 68 4.65 9.42 -15.52
N HIS A 69 4.78 8.73 -14.38
CA HIS A 69 5.03 7.30 -14.35
C HIS A 69 3.71 6.51 -14.40
N VAL A 70 3.09 6.43 -15.58
CA VAL A 70 1.75 5.84 -15.78
C VAL A 70 1.64 4.41 -15.22
N LYS A 71 2.64 3.56 -15.47
CA LYS A 71 2.64 2.16 -14.99
C LYS A 71 2.55 2.08 -13.46
N LEU A 72 3.42 2.78 -12.73
CA LEU A 72 3.38 2.88 -11.27
C LEU A 72 2.05 3.45 -10.76
N ALA A 73 1.43 4.41 -11.45
CA ALA A 73 0.10 4.90 -11.10
C ALA A 73 -0.98 3.80 -11.19
N VAL A 74 -0.88 2.93 -12.20
CA VAL A 74 -1.75 1.74 -12.33
C VAL A 74 -1.47 0.74 -11.21
N GLU A 75 -0.20 0.45 -10.92
CA GLU A 75 0.20 -0.45 -9.83
C GLU A 75 -0.32 0.01 -8.46
N VAL A 76 -0.26 1.31 -8.15
CA VAL A 76 -0.82 1.90 -6.93
C VAL A 76 -2.31 1.62 -6.82
N LYS A 77 -3.06 1.84 -7.92
CA LYS A 77 -4.51 1.56 -7.95
C LYS A 77 -4.80 0.08 -7.75
N ILE A 78 -4.04 -0.81 -8.40
CA ILE A 78 -4.18 -2.26 -8.23
C ILE A 78 -3.91 -2.64 -6.77
N ALA A 79 -2.80 -2.17 -6.19
CA ALA A 79 -2.43 -2.45 -4.81
C ALA A 79 -3.48 -1.96 -3.80
N GLN A 80 -4.08 -0.80 -4.04
CA GLN A 80 -5.18 -0.27 -3.23
C GLN A 80 -6.42 -1.17 -3.29
N ASN A 81 -6.85 -1.55 -4.50
CA ASN A 81 -8.00 -2.43 -4.69
C ASN A 81 -7.78 -3.82 -4.08
N LEU A 82 -6.58 -4.39 -4.24
CA LEU A 82 -6.24 -5.66 -3.61
C LEU A 82 -6.30 -5.57 -2.08
N SER A 83 -5.77 -4.49 -1.49
CA SER A 83 -5.85 -4.30 -0.03
C SER A 83 -7.27 -4.12 0.49
N ALA A 84 -8.15 -3.47 -0.28
CA ALA A 84 -9.57 -3.32 0.07
C ALA A 84 -10.32 -4.66 -0.01
N LYS A 85 -9.98 -5.52 -0.98
CA LYS A 85 -10.58 -6.84 -1.13
C LYS A 85 -10.13 -7.83 -0.04
N THR A 86 -8.86 -7.79 0.36
CA THR A 86 -8.37 -8.59 1.50
C THR A 86 -8.99 -8.18 2.84
N ALA A 87 -9.49 -6.95 2.96
CA ALA A 87 -10.27 -6.50 4.12
C ALA A 87 -11.76 -6.91 4.05
N GLN A 88 -12.24 -7.35 2.89
CA GLN A 88 -13.62 -7.81 2.68
C GLN A 88 -13.77 -9.34 2.72
N ASP A 89 -12.67 -10.09 2.88
CA ASP A 89 -12.73 -11.49 3.27
C ASP A 89 -12.22 -11.69 4.69
N PRO A 90 -13.07 -11.41 5.68
CA PRO A 90 -13.13 -12.30 6.80
C PRO A 90 -14.14 -13.41 6.47
N LEU A 91 -13.69 -14.65 6.65
CA LEU A 91 -14.46 -15.78 7.18
C LEU A 91 -15.16 -15.42 8.51
N THR A 92 -15.75 -14.24 8.63
CA THR A 92 -16.67 -13.87 9.70
C THR A 92 -17.94 -14.68 9.48
N PRO A 93 -18.29 -15.57 10.41
CA PRO A 93 -19.57 -16.22 10.38
C PRO A 93 -20.63 -15.13 10.55
N LYS A 94 -21.32 -14.76 9.48
CA LYS A 94 -22.52 -13.93 9.59
C LYS A 94 -23.62 -14.81 10.21
N CYS A 95 -23.78 -14.82 11.54
CA CYS A 95 -24.96 -15.49 12.12
C CYS A 95 -26.19 -14.65 11.73
N ARG A 96 -26.95 -15.11 10.71
CA ARG A 96 -28.25 -14.52 10.38
C ARG A 96 -29.17 -14.78 11.57
N ARG A 97 -29.89 -13.75 12.04
CA ARG A 97 -31.02 -13.90 12.97
C ARG A 97 -32.17 -14.65 12.28
N GLY A 98 -31.99 -15.95 12.09
CA GLY A 98 -33.05 -16.90 11.82
C GLY A 98 -33.58 -17.45 13.15
N ARG A 99 -34.86 -17.80 13.19
CA ARG A 99 -35.58 -18.27 14.39
C ARG A 99 -35.07 -19.64 14.93
N ARG A 100 -33.92 -20.11 14.46
CA ARG A 100 -33.26 -21.38 14.82
C ARG A 100 -31.75 -21.09 14.91
N GLY A 101 -31.19 -21.22 16.11
CA GLY A 101 -29.86 -20.75 16.50
C GLY A 101 -28.67 -21.32 15.72
N CYS A 102 -27.47 -20.77 15.98
CA CYS A 102 -26.24 -21.13 15.26
C CYS A 102 -25.86 -22.61 15.58
N LEU A 103 -25.72 -23.48 14.56
CA LEU A 103 -25.16 -24.82 14.72
C LEU A 103 -23.61 -24.76 14.71
N PRO A 104 -22.91 -25.56 15.54
CA PRO A 104 -21.46 -25.58 15.57
C PRO A 104 -20.91 -26.31 14.33
N VAL A 105 -19.88 -25.73 13.70
CA VAL A 105 -19.01 -26.47 12.76
C VAL A 105 -18.19 -27.47 13.56
N SER A 106 -18.23 -28.72 13.10
CA SER A 106 -17.61 -29.90 13.68
C SER A 106 -16.08 -29.81 13.81
N VAL A 107 -15.63 -29.87 15.06
CA VAL A 107 -14.56 -30.72 15.64
C VAL A 107 -13.21 -30.84 14.88
N ILE A 108 -12.19 -30.08 15.33
CA ILE A 108 -10.81 -30.59 15.48
C ILE A 108 -10.55 -30.66 16.99
N PRO A 109 -10.10 -31.79 17.55
CA PRO A 109 -9.97 -31.97 19.00
C PRO A 109 -8.63 -31.41 19.47
N GLU A 110 -8.64 -30.50 20.43
CA GLU A 110 -8.08 -30.68 21.79
C GLU A 110 -7.89 -29.33 22.48
N ARG A 111 -8.71 -29.14 23.55
CA ARG A 111 -8.44 -28.49 24.86
C ARG A 111 -7.66 -27.16 24.81
N LYS A 112 -8.13 -26.04 25.36
CA LYS A 112 -8.81 -25.83 26.64
C LYS A 112 -9.14 -24.32 26.72
N ASP A 113 -10.31 -24.00 27.30
CA ASP A 113 -10.62 -22.72 27.94
C ASP A 113 -10.54 -21.40 27.12
N ILE A 114 -11.68 -20.97 26.61
CA ILE A 114 -12.48 -19.84 27.16
C ILE A 114 -13.45 -19.38 26.07
N GLY A 115 -14.73 -19.54 26.37
CA GLY A 115 -15.81 -19.06 25.53
C GLY A 115 -15.70 -17.56 25.30
N LYS A 116 -15.72 -17.17 24.03
CA LYS A 116 -16.36 -15.91 23.63
C LYS A 116 -17.66 -16.26 22.94
N ILE A 117 -18.71 -16.30 23.75
CA ILE A 117 -20.08 -16.18 23.26
C ILE A 117 -20.13 -14.86 22.51
N CYS A 118 -20.53 -14.91 21.24
CA CYS A 118 -20.75 -13.70 20.46
C CYS A 118 -21.93 -12.94 21.10
N SER A 119 -21.66 -11.80 21.74
CA SER A 119 -22.66 -10.93 22.36
C SER A 119 -23.28 -10.00 21.31
N CYS A 120 -24.10 -10.56 20.42
CA CYS A 120 -25.01 -9.74 19.61
C CYS A 120 -26.04 -9.02 20.50
#